data_AF-A0A7S2PQ39-F1
#
_entry.id   AF-A0A7S2PQ39-F1
#
_cell.length_a   1.000
_cell.length_b   1.000
_cell.length_c   1.000
_cell.angle_alpha   90.00
_cell.angle_beta   90.00
_cell.angle_gamma   90.00
#
_symmetry.space_group_name_H-M   'P 1'
#
loop_
_entity.id
_entity.type
_entity.pdbx_description
1 polymer ?
#
loop_
_entity_poly.entity_id
_entity_poly.type
_entity_poly.pdbx_seq_one_letter_code
_entity_poly.pdbx_strand_id
1 'polypeptide(L)'
;AQAPARAVARGQFARGVLSALERRTGDRSWGAADFRKTVTRVLPRLVDQGDPAAIAAAARALEDGYHDVREAGATALVQLAPAGDRAIIAALAGGVAHSSRGVRLAALRCLGGFASDAEHLPIAALEQCLLDGDAFVRWEAARLAAAARAGGLLRAA
;
A
#
# COMPACT_ATOMS: atom_id res chain seq x y z
N ALA A 1 27.35 -8.17 -21.46
CA ALA A 1 26.23 -8.20 -22.43
C ALA A 1 24.98 -8.99 -21.97
N GLN A 2 24.81 -9.34 -20.67
CA GLN A 2 23.69 -10.20 -20.18
C GLN A 2 22.50 -9.45 -19.53
N ALA A 3 22.59 -8.13 -19.36
CA ALA A 3 21.55 -7.32 -18.71
C ALA A 3 20.17 -7.33 -19.43
N PRO A 4 20.08 -7.20 -20.77
CA PRO A 4 18.77 -7.02 -21.42
C PRO A 4 17.91 -8.28 -21.40
N ALA A 5 18.51 -9.48 -21.56
CA ALA A 5 17.77 -10.74 -21.54
C ALA A 5 17.17 -11.05 -20.15
N ARG A 6 17.87 -10.69 -19.07
CA ARG A 6 17.37 -10.86 -17.69
C ARG A 6 16.23 -9.91 -17.36
N ALA A 7 16.27 -8.67 -17.86
CA ALA A 7 15.19 -7.70 -17.68
C ALA A 7 13.90 -8.14 -18.40
N VAL A 8 14.03 -8.62 -19.65
CA VAL A 8 12.89 -9.15 -20.41
C VAL A 8 12.26 -10.37 -19.74
N ALA A 9 13.07 -11.31 -19.25
CA ALA A 9 12.59 -12.48 -18.53
C ALA A 9 11.87 -12.12 -17.21
N ARG A 10 12.39 -11.14 -16.46
CA ARG A 10 11.74 -10.60 -15.25
C ARG A 10 10.39 -9.98 -15.58
N GLY A 11 10.31 -9.14 -16.61
CA GLY A 11 9.07 -8.50 -17.03
C GLY A 11 8.01 -9.50 -17.52
N GLN A 12 8.40 -10.56 -18.24
CA GLN A 12 7.48 -11.63 -18.67
C GLN A 12 6.96 -12.44 -17.48
N PHE A 13 7.83 -12.79 -16.53
CA PHE A 13 7.44 -13.49 -15.32
C PHE A 13 6.50 -12.64 -14.45
N ALA A 14 6.82 -11.38 -14.23
CA ALA A 14 5.98 -10.44 -13.50
C ALA A 14 4.58 -10.29 -14.13
N ARG A 15 4.52 -10.16 -15.46
CA ARG A 15 3.24 -10.15 -16.19
C ARG A 15 2.46 -11.43 -15.98
N GLY A 16 3.08 -12.60 -16.12
CA GLY A 16 2.42 -13.89 -15.89
C GLY A 16 1.86 -14.03 -14.48
N VAL A 17 2.59 -13.53 -13.48
CA VAL A 17 2.18 -13.50 -12.07
C VAL A 17 1.00 -12.53 -11.86
N LEU A 18 1.02 -11.34 -12.46
CA LEU A 18 -0.08 -10.38 -12.42
C LEU A 18 -1.34 -10.93 -13.10
N SER A 19 -1.20 -11.59 -14.26
CA SER A 19 -2.34 -12.25 -14.93
C SER A 19 -2.90 -13.40 -14.09
N ALA A 20 -2.05 -14.12 -13.36
CA ALA A 20 -2.49 -15.17 -12.46
C ALA A 20 -3.23 -14.59 -11.25
N LEU A 21 -2.79 -13.44 -10.74
CA LEU A 21 -3.52 -12.65 -9.74
C LEU A 21 -4.91 -12.28 -10.25
N GLU A 22 -5.01 -11.65 -11.42
CA GLU A 22 -6.28 -11.21 -12.01
C GLU A 22 -7.28 -12.35 -12.23
N ARG A 23 -6.81 -13.51 -12.69
CA ARG A 23 -7.68 -14.67 -12.88
C ARG A 23 -8.16 -15.28 -11.56
N ARG A 24 -7.36 -15.19 -10.50
CA ARG A 24 -7.60 -15.89 -9.23
C ARG A 24 -8.18 -14.99 -8.13
N THR A 25 -8.13 -13.67 -8.29
CA THR A 25 -8.80 -12.69 -7.41
C THR A 25 -10.32 -12.75 -7.49
N GLY A 26 -10.89 -13.31 -8.56
CA GLY A 26 -12.33 -13.60 -8.65
C GLY A 26 -12.80 -14.79 -7.79
N ASP A 27 -11.88 -15.65 -7.34
CA ASP A 27 -12.18 -16.81 -6.50
C ASP A 27 -12.06 -16.42 -5.02
N ARG A 28 -13.18 -16.51 -4.27
CA ARG A 28 -13.27 -16.15 -2.85
C ARG A 28 -12.94 -17.30 -1.89
N SER A 29 -12.45 -18.45 -2.40
CA SER A 29 -12.11 -19.60 -1.57
C SER A 29 -10.88 -19.38 -0.65
N TRP A 30 -10.81 -20.15 0.44
CA TRP A 30 -9.79 -20.09 1.51
C TRP A 30 -8.33 -20.23 1.01
N GLY A 31 -8.07 -20.76 -0.19
CA GLY A 31 -6.71 -20.80 -0.77
C GLY A 31 -6.33 -19.58 -1.61
N ALA A 32 -7.30 -18.79 -2.05
CA ALA A 32 -7.06 -17.63 -2.90
C ALA A 32 -6.45 -16.46 -2.10
N ALA A 33 -6.80 -16.30 -0.82
CA ALA A 33 -6.24 -15.25 0.03
C ALA A 33 -4.73 -15.43 0.27
N ASP A 34 -4.28 -16.65 0.59
CA ASP A 34 -2.86 -16.95 0.75
C ASP A 34 -2.06 -16.78 -0.54
N PHE A 35 -2.66 -17.14 -1.67
CA PHE A 35 -2.07 -16.88 -2.99
C PHE A 35 -1.95 -15.37 -3.24
N ARG A 36 -3.03 -14.60 -3.05
CA ARG A 36 -3.01 -13.14 -3.25
C ARG A 36 -1.97 -12.47 -2.35
N LYS A 37 -1.96 -12.78 -1.05
CA LYS A 37 -0.94 -12.33 -0.09
C LYS A 37 0.47 -12.62 -0.60
N THR A 38 0.72 -13.87 -0.96
CA THR A 38 2.05 -14.32 -1.41
C THR A 38 2.49 -13.59 -2.65
N VAL A 39 1.61 -13.48 -3.66
CA VAL A 39 1.93 -12.79 -4.90
C VAL A 39 2.18 -11.31 -4.64
N THR A 40 1.28 -10.62 -3.93
CA THR A 40 1.44 -9.20 -3.64
C THR A 40 2.75 -8.92 -2.91
N ARG A 41 3.14 -9.78 -1.96
CA ARG A 41 4.40 -9.63 -1.21
C ARG A 41 5.65 -9.80 -2.08
N VAL A 42 5.59 -10.55 -3.18
CA VAL A 42 6.76 -10.75 -4.05
C VAL A 42 6.82 -9.77 -5.22
N LEU A 43 5.73 -9.06 -5.55
CA LEU A 43 5.70 -8.08 -6.64
C LEU A 43 6.91 -7.13 -6.66
N PRO A 44 7.31 -6.49 -5.53
CA PRO A 44 8.46 -5.56 -5.54
C PRO A 44 9.81 -6.20 -5.91
N ARG A 45 9.91 -7.54 -5.90
CA ARG A 45 11.12 -8.27 -6.29
C ARG A 45 11.11 -8.68 -7.77
N LEU A 46 9.96 -8.57 -8.43
CA LEU A 46 9.73 -9.07 -9.80
C LEU A 46 9.69 -7.94 -10.83
N VAL A 47 9.31 -6.74 -10.41
CA VAL A 47 9.21 -5.55 -11.27
C VAL A 47 10.15 -4.46 -10.79
N ASP A 48 10.36 -3.47 -11.64
CA ASP A 48 11.06 -2.25 -11.28
C ASP A 48 10.13 -1.34 -10.44
N GLN A 49 10.74 -0.49 -9.60
CA GLN A 49 10.02 0.55 -8.88
C GLN A 49 9.30 1.47 -9.87
N GLY A 50 8.06 1.86 -9.55
CA GLY A 50 7.22 2.65 -10.44
C GLY A 50 6.42 1.84 -11.47
N ASP A 51 6.52 0.51 -11.49
CA ASP A 51 5.71 -0.31 -12.41
C ASP A 51 4.20 -0.09 -12.15
N PRO A 52 3.44 0.46 -13.11
CA PRO A 52 2.06 0.84 -12.89
C PRO A 52 1.13 -0.35 -12.62
N ALA A 53 1.42 -1.52 -13.20
CA ALA A 53 0.59 -2.70 -13.05
C ALA A 53 0.79 -3.32 -11.65
N ALA A 54 2.02 -3.35 -11.15
CA ALA A 54 2.32 -3.79 -9.80
C ALA A 54 1.77 -2.83 -8.74
N ILE A 55 1.88 -1.52 -8.96
CA ILE A 55 1.27 -0.50 -8.08
C ILE A 55 -0.26 -0.68 -8.03
N ALA A 56 -0.91 -0.84 -9.18
CA ALA A 56 -2.36 -1.07 -9.24
C ALA A 56 -2.78 -2.37 -8.53
N ALA A 57 -2.00 -3.45 -8.68
CA ALA A 57 -2.27 -4.71 -7.99
C ALA A 57 -2.10 -4.59 -6.47
N ALA A 58 -1.06 -3.89 -6.01
CA ALA A 58 -0.83 -3.65 -4.59
C ALA A 58 -1.87 -2.71 -3.97
N ALA A 59 -2.34 -1.69 -4.71
CA ALA A 59 -3.45 -0.83 -4.31
C ALA A 59 -4.76 -1.61 -4.15
N ARG A 60 -5.10 -2.48 -5.12
CA ARG A 60 -6.27 -3.37 -4.99
C ARG A 60 -6.19 -4.28 -3.78
N ALA A 61 -5.00 -4.73 -3.40
CA ALA A 61 -4.82 -5.57 -2.22
C ALA A 61 -5.14 -4.85 -0.91
N LEU A 62 -5.07 -3.51 -0.85
CA LEU A 62 -5.50 -2.73 0.32
C LEU A 62 -6.99 -2.83 0.63
N GLU A 63 -7.81 -3.14 -0.38
CA GLU A 63 -9.27 -3.27 -0.27
C GLU A 63 -9.70 -4.73 -0.03
N ASP A 64 -8.75 -5.67 0.05
CA ASP A 64 -9.06 -7.09 0.20
C ASP A 64 -9.79 -7.37 1.53
N GLY A 65 -10.69 -8.36 1.52
CA GLY A 65 -11.43 -8.77 2.73
C GLY A 65 -10.52 -9.33 3.83
N TYR A 66 -9.37 -9.91 3.46
CA TYR A 66 -8.43 -10.55 4.40
C TYR A 66 -7.35 -9.57 4.86
N HIS A 67 -7.16 -9.47 6.18
CA HIS A 67 -6.18 -8.58 6.81
C HIS A 67 -4.77 -8.74 6.23
N ASP A 68 -4.31 -9.98 6.09
CA ASP A 68 -2.94 -10.26 5.67
C ASP A 68 -2.67 -9.87 4.21
N VAL A 69 -3.70 -9.89 3.36
CA VAL A 69 -3.60 -9.41 1.97
C VAL A 69 -3.49 -7.89 1.95
N ARG A 70 -4.26 -7.18 2.79
CA ARG A 70 -4.15 -5.73 2.94
C ARG A 70 -2.77 -5.29 3.42
N GLU A 71 -2.22 -6.00 4.41
CA GLU A 71 -0.88 -5.73 4.92
C GLU A 71 0.20 -5.98 3.85
N ALA A 72 0.08 -7.06 3.08
CA ALA A 72 0.95 -7.32 1.94
C ALA A 72 0.85 -6.21 0.88
N GLY A 73 -0.36 -5.71 0.59
CA GLY A 73 -0.60 -4.57 -0.30
C GLY A 73 0.09 -3.30 0.17
N ALA A 74 -0.08 -2.95 1.44
CA ALA A 74 0.55 -1.77 2.05
C ALA A 74 2.08 -1.84 1.97
N THR A 75 2.65 -3.01 2.29
CA THR A 75 4.10 -3.23 2.25
C THR A 75 4.64 -3.19 0.81
N ALA A 76 3.92 -3.80 -0.13
CA ALA A 76 4.31 -3.79 -1.54
C ALA A 76 4.26 -2.38 -2.13
N LEU A 77 3.24 -1.58 -1.81
CA LEU A 77 3.14 -0.19 -2.24
C LEU A 77 4.32 0.65 -1.76
N VAL A 78 4.74 0.53 -0.50
CA VAL A 78 5.89 1.27 0.04
C VAL A 78 7.19 0.94 -0.72
N GLN A 79 7.33 -0.29 -1.22
CA GLN A 79 8.52 -0.70 -1.98
C GLN A 79 8.43 -0.36 -3.48
N LEU A 80 7.22 -0.35 -4.04
CA LEU A 80 6.98 -0.12 -5.47
C LEU A 80 6.84 1.36 -5.81
N ALA A 81 6.31 2.16 -4.88
CA ALA A 81 6.11 3.58 -5.08
C ALA A 81 7.45 4.31 -5.19
N PRO A 82 7.66 5.14 -6.21
CA PRO A 82 8.69 6.18 -6.16
C PRO A 82 8.51 7.03 -4.90
N ALA A 83 9.63 7.42 -4.27
CA ALA A 83 9.59 8.34 -3.13
C ALA A 83 8.81 9.61 -3.49
N GLY A 84 7.88 10.02 -2.61
CA GLY A 84 7.03 11.19 -2.85
C GLY A 84 6.00 11.09 -3.98
N ASP A 85 5.63 9.89 -4.45
CA ASP A 85 4.56 9.74 -5.47
C ASP A 85 3.20 10.23 -4.94
N ARG A 86 2.83 11.44 -5.35
CA ARG A 86 1.60 12.12 -4.94
C ARG A 86 0.32 11.37 -5.34
N ALA A 87 0.35 10.61 -6.44
CA ALA A 87 -0.83 9.85 -6.88
C ALA A 87 -1.13 8.71 -5.91
N ILE A 88 -0.08 8.04 -5.42
CA ILE A 88 -0.20 6.97 -4.42
C ILE A 88 -0.65 7.54 -3.08
N ILE A 89 -0.06 8.66 -2.65
CA ILE A 89 -0.47 9.34 -1.40
C ILE A 89 -1.95 9.76 -1.46
N ALA A 90 -2.41 10.31 -2.60
CA ALA A 90 -3.81 10.69 -2.79
C ALA A 90 -4.75 9.46 -2.77
N ALA A 91 -4.36 8.35 -3.39
CA ALA A 91 -5.14 7.11 -3.33
C ALA A 91 -5.25 6.57 -1.90
N LEU A 92 -4.15 6.59 -1.14
CA LEU A 92 -4.13 6.20 0.26
C LEU A 92 -4.98 7.14 1.14
N ALA A 93 -5.03 8.43 0.81
CA ALA A 93 -5.93 9.39 1.48
C ALA A 93 -7.41 9.02 1.29
N GLY A 94 -7.80 8.48 0.13
CA GLY A 94 -9.14 7.90 -0.05
C GLY A 94 -9.36 6.67 0.82
N GLY A 95 -8.35 5.80 0.94
CA GLY A 95 -8.40 4.57 1.75
C GLY A 95 -8.58 4.82 3.26
N VAL A 96 -8.04 5.92 3.80
CA VAL A 96 -8.22 6.25 5.22
C VAL A 96 -9.64 6.70 5.57
N ALA A 97 -10.45 7.12 4.59
CA ALA A 97 -11.87 7.46 4.77
C ALA A 97 -12.82 6.27 4.48
N HIS A 98 -12.27 5.07 4.24
CA HIS A 98 -13.05 3.91 3.82
C HIS A 98 -13.95 3.36 4.94
N SER A 99 -15.12 2.81 4.60
CA SER A 99 -16.10 2.27 5.57
C SER A 99 -15.56 1.09 6.39
N SER A 100 -14.79 0.20 5.75
CA SER A 100 -14.09 -0.89 6.42
C SER A 100 -12.89 -0.41 7.23
N ARG A 101 -12.93 -0.66 8.55
CA ARG A 101 -11.80 -0.45 9.49
C ARG A 101 -10.49 -1.03 8.97
N GLY A 102 -10.55 -2.22 8.40
CA GLY A 102 -9.35 -2.93 7.92
C GLY A 102 -8.63 -2.18 6.80
N VAL A 103 -9.38 -1.52 5.93
CA VAL A 103 -8.85 -0.71 4.83
C VAL A 103 -8.26 0.59 5.38
N ARG A 104 -8.96 1.26 6.32
CA ARG A 104 -8.45 2.47 6.97
C ARG A 104 -7.10 2.25 7.65
N LEU A 105 -6.97 1.17 8.42
CA LEU A 105 -5.71 0.80 9.09
C LEU A 105 -4.59 0.49 8.08
N ALA A 106 -4.89 -0.24 7.01
CA ALA A 106 -3.89 -0.55 5.99
C ALA A 106 -3.40 0.73 5.29
N ALA A 107 -4.30 1.66 4.97
CA ALA A 107 -3.97 2.94 4.38
C ALA A 107 -3.13 3.81 5.32
N LEU A 108 -3.49 3.93 6.61
CA LEU A 108 -2.71 4.67 7.61
C LEU A 108 -1.29 4.10 7.79
N ARG A 109 -1.18 2.77 7.86
CA ARG A 109 0.13 2.10 7.96
C ARG A 109 0.99 2.33 6.71
N CYS A 110 0.38 2.25 5.53
CA CYS A 110 1.05 2.52 4.27
C CYS A 110 1.55 3.97 4.20
N LEU A 111 0.71 4.95 4.57
CA LEU A 111 1.09 6.36 4.69
C LEU A 111 2.25 6.56 5.68
N GLY A 112 2.28 5.83 6.79
CA GLY A 112 3.41 5.83 7.72
C GLY A 112 4.72 5.32 7.12
N GLY A 113 4.66 4.42 6.13
CA GLY A 113 5.83 4.02 5.35
C GLY A 113 6.40 5.13 4.47
N PHE A 114 5.57 6.12 4.11
CA PHE A 114 5.96 7.30 3.34
C PHE A 114 6.27 8.52 4.22
N ALA A 115 6.31 8.37 5.55
CA ALA A 115 6.42 9.51 6.46
C ALA A 115 7.76 10.26 6.40
N SER A 116 8.80 9.71 5.77
CA SER A 116 10.03 10.46 5.45
C SER A 116 9.83 11.50 4.34
N ASP A 117 8.79 11.32 3.51
CA ASP A 117 8.39 12.22 2.42
C ASP A 117 7.14 13.04 2.81
N ALA A 118 6.93 13.26 4.11
CA ALA A 118 5.67 13.72 4.72
C ALA A 118 5.24 15.16 4.40
N GLU A 119 5.87 15.85 3.44
CA GLU A 119 5.37 17.13 2.93
C GLU A 119 3.94 17.02 2.37
N HIS A 120 3.50 15.81 2.04
CA HIS A 120 2.21 15.57 1.38
C HIS A 120 1.26 14.66 2.15
N LEU A 121 1.49 14.43 3.46
CA LEU A 121 0.52 13.67 4.25
C LEU A 121 -0.87 14.33 4.18
N PRO A 122 -1.95 13.56 4.00
CA PRO A 122 -3.30 14.11 3.91
C PRO A 122 -3.80 14.52 5.30
N ILE A 123 -3.38 15.70 5.79
CA ILE A 123 -3.63 16.18 7.16
C ILE A 123 -5.11 16.10 7.54
N ALA A 124 -6.02 16.58 6.68
CA ALA A 124 -7.46 16.54 6.95
C ALA A 124 -7.99 15.10 7.13
N ALA A 125 -7.45 14.15 6.36
CA ALA A 125 -7.84 12.74 6.47
C ALA A 125 -7.25 12.10 7.74
N LEU A 126 -6.06 12.52 8.16
CA LEU A 126 -5.45 12.11 9.42
C LEU A 126 -6.24 12.64 10.64
N GLU A 127 -6.68 13.90 10.60
CA GLU A 127 -7.53 14.50 11.64
C GLU A 127 -8.85 13.74 11.80
N GLN A 128 -9.49 13.36 10.70
CA GLN A 128 -10.67 12.50 10.74
C GLN A 128 -10.38 11.15 11.40
N CYS A 129 -9.22 10.55 11.12
CA CYS A 129 -8.83 9.27 11.73
C CYS A 129 -8.52 9.38 13.23
N LEU A 130 -8.06 10.54 13.72
CA LEU A 130 -7.91 10.80 15.15
C LEU A 130 -9.24 10.83 15.89
N LEU A 131 -10.34 11.14 15.17
CA LEU A 131 -11.70 11.16 15.67
C LEU A 131 -12.50 9.89 15.29
N ASP A 132 -11.84 8.88 14.72
CA ASP A 132 -12.50 7.67 14.24
C ASP A 132 -13.22 6.92 15.36
N GLY A 133 -14.36 6.30 15.06
CA GLY A 133 -15.10 5.50 16.04
C GLY A 133 -14.31 4.29 16.56
N ASP A 134 -13.37 3.76 15.77
CA ASP A 134 -12.55 2.61 16.12
C ASP A 134 -11.24 3.01 16.82
N ALA A 135 -10.98 2.39 17.98
CA ALA A 135 -9.82 2.72 18.81
C ALA A 135 -8.47 2.41 18.15
N PHE A 136 -8.39 1.36 17.32
CA PHE A 136 -7.15 1.02 16.63
C PHE A 136 -6.84 2.03 15.53
N VAL A 137 -7.86 2.53 14.83
CA VAL A 137 -7.70 3.58 13.82
C VAL A 137 -7.18 4.87 14.48
N ARG A 138 -7.77 5.27 15.61
CA ARG A 138 -7.30 6.43 16.37
C ARG A 138 -5.85 6.29 16.83
N TRP A 139 -5.48 5.10 17.34
CA TRP A 139 -4.12 4.83 17.79
C TRP A 139 -3.11 4.91 16.64
N GLU A 140 -3.43 4.31 15.50
CA GLU A 140 -2.55 4.31 14.31
C GLU A 140 -2.41 5.73 13.75
N ALA A 141 -3.48 6.51 13.74
CA ALA A 141 -3.46 7.93 13.36
C ALA A 141 -2.59 8.76 14.29
N ALA A 142 -2.71 8.59 15.61
CA ALA A 142 -1.86 9.28 16.59
C ALA A 142 -0.38 8.92 16.42
N ARG A 143 -0.08 7.64 16.18
CA ARG A 143 1.28 7.17 15.89
C ARG A 143 1.85 7.83 14.62
N LEU A 144 1.07 7.89 13.55
CA LEU A 144 1.45 8.55 12.30
C LEU A 144 1.70 10.05 12.49
N ALA A 145 0.80 10.75 13.19
CA ALA A 145 0.95 12.17 13.51
C ALA A 145 2.23 12.45 14.32
N ALA A 146 2.52 11.61 15.32
CA ALA A 146 3.73 11.71 16.12
C ALA A 146 4.99 11.49 15.28
N ALA A 147 4.98 10.50 14.38
CA ALA A 147 6.10 10.23 13.47
C ALA A 147 6.35 11.39 12.51
N ALA A 148 5.30 11.98 11.93
CA ALA A 148 5.41 13.14 11.05
C ALA A 148 5.98 14.38 11.77
N ARG A 149 5.62 14.58 13.04
CA ARG A 149 6.15 15.67 13.88
C ARG A 149 7.63 15.45 14.26
N ALA A 150 8.02 14.22 14.61
CA ALA A 150 9.40 13.88 14.90
C ALA A 150 10.33 14.02 13.68
N GLY A 151 9.80 13.83 12.47
CA GLY A 151 10.49 14.08 11.20
C GLY A 151 10.65 15.56 10.82
N GLY A 152 10.19 16.51 11.65
CA GLY A 152 10.38 17.96 11.44
C GLY A 152 9.36 18.66 10.53
N LEU A 153 8.28 17.98 10.14
CA LEU A 153 7.35 18.46 9.10
C LEU A 153 6.03 19.07 9.63
N LEU A 154 5.70 18.85 10.90
CA LEU A 154 4.65 19.60 11.60
C LEU A 154 5.31 20.57 12.58
N ARG A 155 5.79 21.72 12.08
CA ARG A 155 6.13 22.83 12.98
C ARG A 155 4.87 23.21 13.72
N ALA A 156 4.95 23.18 15.05
CA ALA A 156 3.92 23.72 15.92
C ALA A 156 3.59 25.14 15.44
N ALA A 157 2.32 25.37 15.14
CA ALA A 157 1.77 26.71 15.06
C ALA A 157 1.98 27.43 16.39
#